data_AF-A0A9D5SB37-F1
#
_entry.id   AF-A0A9D5SB37-F1
#
_cell.length_a   1.000
_cell.length_b   1.000
_cell.length_c   1.000
_cell.angle_alpha   90.00
_cell.angle_beta   90.00
_cell.angle_gamma   90.00
#
_symmetry.space_group_name_H-M   'P 1'
#
loop_
_entity.id
_entity.type
_entity.pdbx_description
1 polymer ?
#
loop_
_entity_poly.entity_id
_entity_poly.type
_entity_poly.pdbx_seq_one_letter_code
_entity_poly.pdbx_strand_id
1 'polypeptide(L)' 'MNVIIISPDVLNENLSTHIIVPITSKVRNFAFRVKCTVEGREGELMCEQIRTVSIKRFGNNIEKNRDLI' A
#
# COMPACT_ATOMS: atom_id res chain seq x y z
N MET A 1 -5.05 8.77 -1.11
CA MET A 1 -5.29 7.54 -0.33
C MET A 1 -3.96 6.86 -0.22
N ASN A 2 -3.46 6.65 0.99
CA ASN A 2 -2.08 6.21 1.19
C ASN A 2 -2.05 4.68 1.08
N VAL A 3 -1.18 4.17 0.21
CA VAL A 3 -1.06 2.74 -0.08
C VAL A 3 0.42 2.40 -0.23
N ILE A 4 0.78 1.15 0.07
CA ILE A 4 2.09 0.58 -0.24
C ILE A 4 1.93 -0.38 -1.42
N ILE A 5 2.85 -0.31 -2.38
CA ILE A 5 2.95 -1.30 -3.47
C ILE A 5 3.72 -2.50 -2.91
N ILE A 6 3.10 -3.68 -2.95
CA ILE A 6 3.67 -4.94 -2.46
C ILE A 6 4.01 -5.92 -3.59
N SER A 7 3.69 -5.58 -4.84
CA SER A 7 4.10 -6.35 -6.01
C SER A 7 5.58 -6.10 -6.37
N PRO A 8 6.33 -7.14 -6.78
CA PRO A 8 7.71 -7.01 -7.23
C PRO A 8 7.84 -6.16 -8.50
N ASP A 9 9.02 -5.55 -8.67
CA ASP A 9 9.32 -4.61 -9.76
C ASP A 9 9.12 -5.23 -11.14
N VAL A 10 9.51 -6.50 -11.31
CA VAL A 10 9.27 -7.24 -12.56
C VAL A 10 7.79 -7.25 -12.93
N LEU A 11 6.86 -7.42 -11.98
CA LEU A 11 5.43 -7.35 -12.30
C LEU A 11 4.98 -5.92 -12.60
N ASN A 12 5.52 -4.94 -11.88
CA ASN A 12 5.16 -3.53 -12.04
C ASN A 12 5.60 -2.95 -13.40
N GLU A 13 6.72 -3.44 -13.95
CA GLU A 13 7.28 -3.02 -15.24
C GLU A 13 6.63 -3.75 -16.41
N ASN A 14 6.21 -5.00 -16.23
CA ASN A 14 5.66 -5.84 -17.29
C ASN A 14 4.12 -5.85 -17.35
N LEU A 15 3.44 -5.49 -16.26
CA LEU A 15 1.99 -5.43 -16.18
C LEU A 15 1.51 -3.99 -15.93
N SER A 16 0.37 -3.62 -16.52
CA SER A 16 -0.28 -2.34 -16.25
C SER A 16 -1.04 -2.31 -14.91
N THR A 17 -0.57 -3.05 -13.90
CA THR A 17 -1.20 -3.22 -12.59
C THR A 17 -0.19 -3.25 -11.44
N HIS A 18 -0.61 -2.82 -10.26
CA HIS A 18 0.11 -2.99 -9.00
C HIS A 18 -0.72 -3.81 -8.01
N ILE A 19 -0.07 -4.62 -7.17
CA ILE A 19 -0.69 -5.17 -5.97
C ILE A 19 -0.37 -4.21 -4.83
N ILE A 20 -1.39 -3.74 -4.13
CA ILE A 20 -1.24 -2.74 -3.07
C ILE A 20 -1.88 -3.19 -1.76
N VAL A 21 -1.43 -2.60 -0.66
CA VAL A 21 -2.09 -2.64 0.65
C VAL A 21 -2.39 -1.22 1.12
N PRO A 22 -3.63 -0.91 1.56
CA PRO A 22 -3.96 0.40 2.11
C PRO A 22 -3.35 0.65 3.49
N ILE A 23 -3.06 1.92 3.77
CA ILE A 23 -2.58 2.39 5.07
C ILE A 23 -3.70 3.16 5.77
N THR A 24 -3.82 3.00 7.10
CA THR A 24 -4.70 3.83 7.93
C THR A 24 -3.97 4.35 9.17
N SER A 25 -4.25 5.60 9.56
CA SER A 25 -3.84 6.16 10.85
C SER A 25 -4.74 5.70 12.00
N LYS A 26 -5.87 5.04 11.71
CA LYS A 26 -6.75 4.46 12.73
C LYS A 26 -6.21 3.10 13.16
N VAL A 27 -5.31 3.13 14.13
CA VAL A 27 -4.74 1.95 14.76
C VAL A 27 -5.83 1.21 15.54
N ARG A 28 -6.05 -0.08 15.24
CA ARG A 28 -7.07 -0.92 15.90
C ARG A 28 -6.50 -2.23 16.47
N ASN A 29 -5.20 -2.47 16.31
CA ASN A 29 -4.46 -3.64 16.80
C ASN A 29 -5.10 -4.99 16.40
N PHE A 30 -5.57 -5.08 15.15
CA PHE A 30 -6.02 -6.36 14.60
C PHE A 30 -4.83 -7.26 14.31
N ALA A 31 -4.92 -8.55 14.67
CA ALA A 31 -3.80 -9.50 14.58
C ALA A 31 -3.22 -9.66 13.15
N PHE A 32 -4.03 -9.39 12.12
CA PHE A 32 -3.62 -9.47 10.72
C PHE A 32 -3.12 -8.15 10.13
N ARG A 33 -3.13 -7.05 10.89
CA ARG A 33 -2.61 -5.75 10.44
C ARG A 33 -1.18 -5.55 10.91
N VAL A 34 -0.36 -4.97 10.04
CA VAL A 34 1.05 -4.70 10.32
C VAL A 34 1.20 -3.24 10.73
N LYS A 35 1.80 -2.98 11.89
CA LYS A 35 2.14 -1.61 12.30
C LYS A 35 3.18 -1.03 11.35
N CYS A 36 3.05 0.24 11.03
CA CYS A 36 3.99 0.96 10.18
C CYS A 36 4.10 2.42 10.63
N THR A 37 5.18 3.07 10.23
CA THR A 37 5.35 4.51 10.37
C THR A 37 5.47 5.10 8.98
N VAL A 38 4.60 6.05 8.64
CA VAL A 38 4.53 6.68 7.32
C VAL A 38 4.73 8.17 7.50
N GLU A 39 5.81 8.72 6.94
CA GLU A 39 6.15 10.15 7.05
C GLU A 39 6.16 10.64 8.52
N GLY A 40 6.72 9.83 9.41
CA GLY A 40 6.77 10.13 10.85
C GLY A 40 5.46 9.98 11.61
N ARG A 41 4.40 9.44 10.99
CA ARG A 41 3.11 9.16 11.63
C ARG A 41 2.87 7.66 11.78
N GLU A 42 2.40 7.24 12.96
CA GLU A 42 2.01 5.85 13.18
C GLU A 42 0.76 5.48 12.37
N GLY A 43 0.72 4.24 11.89
CA GLY A 43 -0.41 3.66 11.19
C GLY A 43 -0.36 2.14 11.12
N GLU A 44 -1.33 1.58 10.40
CA GLU A 44 -1.46 0.14 10.15
C GLU A 44 -1.66 -0.13 8.66
N LEU A 45 -0.99 -1.16 8.16
CA LEU A 45 -1.29 -1.79 6.88
C LEU A 45 -2.56 -2.64 7.03
N MET A 46 -3.59 -2.32 6.25
CA MET A 46 -4.86 -3.03 6.22
C MET A 46 -4.75 -4.25 5.31
N CYS A 47 -4.07 -5.30 5.78
CA CYS A 47 -3.82 -6.52 5.00
C CYS A 47 -5.11 -7.20 4.48
N GLU A 48 -6.24 -7.00 5.15
CA GLU A 48 -7.55 -7.47 4.69
C GLU A 48 -8.08 -6.73 3.45
N GLN A 49 -7.46 -5.60 3.08
CA GLN A 49 -7.82 -4.77 1.94
C GLN A 49 -6.78 -4.80 0.81
N ILE A 50 -5.93 -5.84 0.76
CA ILE A 50 -5.02 -6.05 -0.37
C ILE A 50 -5.82 -6.15 -1.67
N ARG A 51 -5.34 -5.45 -2.72
CA ARG A 51 -6.00 -5.44 -4.03
C ARG A 51 -5.03 -5.22 -5.17
N THR A 52 -5.40 -5.74 -6.35
CA THR A 52 -4.74 -5.45 -7.62
C THR A 52 -5.42 -4.25 -8.28
N VAL A 53 -4.64 -3.22 -8.63
CA VAL A 53 -5.14 -1.97 -9.18
C VAL A 53 -4.49 -1.68 -10.53
N SER A 54 -5.26 -1.16 -11.49
CA SER A 54 -4.72 -0.74 -12.80
C SER A 54 -3.99 0.59 -12.69
N ILE A 55 -2.75 0.65 -13.20
CA ILE A 55 -1.93 1.88 -13.22
C ILE A 55 -2.67 3.02 -13.93
N LYS A 56 -3.33 2.72 -15.06
CA LYS A 56 -4.06 3.73 -15.86
C LYS A 56 -5.21 4.39 -15.10
N ARG A 57 -5.91 3.65 -14.24
CA ARG A 57 -7.06 4.16 -13.48
C ARG A 57 -6.68 4.68 -12.10
N PHE A 58 -5.55 4.23 -11.56
CA PHE A 58 -5.19 4.41 -10.17
C PHE A 58 -3.98 5.36 -9.96
N GLY A 59 -3.26 5.72 -11.04
CA GLY A 59 -1.96 6.40 -11.01
C GLY A 59 -1.92 7.86 -10.56
N ASN A 60 -3.05 8.57 -10.45
CA ASN A 60 -3.05 10.00 -10.11
C ASN A 60 -3.13 10.31 -8.60
N ASN A 61 -3.35 9.32 -7.73
CA ASN A 61 -3.69 9.55 -6.32
C ASN A 61 -2.81 8.77 -5.32
N ILE A 62 -1.63 8.31 -5.74
CA ILE A 62 -0.74 7.49 -4.91
C ILE A 62 0.55 8.24 -4.62
N GLU A 63 0.77 8.58 -3.36
CA GLU A 63 2.11 8.75 -2.81
C GLU A 63 2.77 7.36 -2.79
N LYS A 64 3.64 7.10 -3.76
CA LYS A 64 4.35 5.82 -3.91
C LYS A 64 5.47 5.75 -2.88
N ASN A 65 5.13 5.31 -1.69
CA ASN A 65 6.14 5.12 -0.66
C ASN A 65 6.61 3.65 -0.68
N ARG A 66 7.69 3.40 -1.44
CA ARG A 66 8.34 2.08 -1.52
C ARG A 66 9.17 1.73 -0.28
N ASP A 67 9.53 2.72 0.52
CA ASP A 67 10.56 2.58 1.58
C ASP A 67 9.98 2.58 3.01
N LEU A 68 8.74 2.14 3.22
CA LEU A 68 8.03 2.30 4.50
C LEU A 68 7.96 1.06 5.40
N ILE A 69 8.97 0.19 5.33
CA ILE A 69 9.22 -0.83 6.37
C ILE A 69 10.68 -0.80 6.76
#